data_AF-A0A971YZJ5-F1
#
_entry.id   AF-A0A971YZJ5-F1
#
_cell.length_a   1.000
_cell.length_b   1.000
_cell.length_c   1.000
_cell.angle_alpha   90.00
_cell.angle_beta   90.00
_cell.angle_gamma   90.00
#
_symmetry.space_group_name_H-M   'P 1'
#
loop_
_entity.id
_entity.type
_entity.pdbx_description
1 polymer ?
#
loop_
_entity_poly.entity_id
_entity_poly.type
_entity_poly.pdbx_seq_one_letter_code
_entity_poly.pdbx_strand_id
1 'polypeptide(L)' 'MKLQIEHEKSPVSEFITASFGVTTVQYSPKLSLERLIDTADKLLYQAKASGRNRIVSAELNGDEIIQIPS' A
#
# COMPACT_ATOMS: atom_id res chain seq x y z
N MET A 1 -10.26 -12.27 -6.10
CA MET A 1 -10.98 -12.65 -4.85
C MET A 1 -11.33 -11.36 -4.11
N LYS A 2 -12.61 -11.02 -3.95
CA LYS A 2 -13.06 -9.85 -3.17
C LYS A 2 -13.46 -10.35 -1.78
N LEU A 3 -12.77 -9.91 -0.72
CA LEU A 3 -13.22 -10.12 0.66
C LEU A 3 -14.37 -9.12 0.92
N GLN A 4 -15.61 -9.56 0.71
CA GLN A 4 -16.81 -8.84 1.12
C GLN A 4 -17.09 -9.18 2.58
N ILE A 5 -16.63 -8.31 3.48
CA ILE A 5 -17.05 -8.34 4.89
C ILE A 5 -18.30 -7.47 4.97
N GLU A 6 -19.45 -8.11 5.21
CA GLU A 6 -20.73 -7.43 5.42
C GLU A 6 -20.69 -6.54 6.66
N HIS A 7 -21.26 -5.34 6.55
CA HIS A 7 -21.24 -4.34 7.61
C HIS A 7 -22.66 -3.82 7.87
N GLU A 8 -23.46 -4.64 8.56
CA GLU A 8 -24.89 -4.44 8.85
C GLU A 8 -25.24 -3.19 9.70
N LYS A 9 -24.25 -2.36 10.07
CA LYS A 9 -24.43 -1.20 10.97
C LYS A 9 -23.88 0.14 10.48
N SER A 10 -23.36 0.25 9.26
CA SER A 10 -22.87 1.55 8.76
C SER A 10 -23.83 2.16 7.74
N PRO A 11 -24.47 3.31 8.02
CA PRO A 11 -25.34 4.01 7.08
C PRO A 11 -24.58 4.71 5.92
N VAL A 12 -23.30 4.38 5.68
CA VAL A 12 -22.41 5.18 4.81
C VAL A 12 -21.84 4.40 3.61
N SER A 13 -21.87 3.05 3.61
CA SER A 13 -21.48 2.21 2.45
C SER A 13 -21.75 0.73 2.72
N GLU A 14 -22.20 -0.02 1.71
CA GLU A 14 -22.54 -1.46 1.74
C GLU A 14 -21.30 -2.37 1.91
N PHE A 15 -20.09 -1.86 1.69
CA PHE A 15 -18.84 -2.63 1.75
C PHE A 15 -17.74 -1.91 2.55
N ILE A 16 -17.05 -2.66 3.41
CA ILE A 16 -15.76 -2.24 3.98
C ILE A 16 -14.70 -2.37 2.87
N THR A 17 -13.93 -1.31 2.66
CA THR A 17 -12.79 -1.34 1.74
C THR A 17 -11.50 -1.05 2.50
N ALA A 18 -10.39 -1.63 2.04
CA ALA A 18 -9.07 -1.40 2.59
C ALA A 18 -8.15 -0.83 1.51
N SER A 19 -7.18 -0.01 1.92
CA SER A 19 -6.13 0.51 1.04
C SER A 19 -4.79 0.02 1.55
N PHE A 20 -3.85 -0.27 0.64
CA PHE A 20 -2.57 -0.87 1.00
C PHE A 20 -1.42 -0.14 0.30
N GLY A 21 -0.33 0.07 1.03
CA GLY A 21 0.96 0.46 0.49
C GLY A 21 1.92 -0.71 0.59
N VAL A 22 2.51 -1.13 -0.52
CA VAL A 22 3.37 -2.32 -0.58
C VAL A 22 4.74 -1.94 -1.11
N THR A 23 5.79 -2.28 -0.37
CA THR A 23 7.17 -2.07 -0.83
C THR A 23 7.84 -3.42 -1.02
N THR A 24 8.38 -3.66 -2.21
CA THR A 24 9.24 -4.80 -2.51
C THR A 24 10.69 -4.34 -2.58
N VAL A 25 11.62 -5.24 -2.32
CA VAL A 25 13.05 -4.92 -2.36
C VAL A 25 13.85 -6.14 -2.76
N GLN A 26 14.87 -5.95 -3.58
CA GLN A 26 15.94 -6.92 -3.70
C GLN A 26 16.97 -6.69 -2.59
N TYR A 27 17.37 -7.78 -1.95
CA TYR A 27 18.33 -7.73 -0.84
C TYR A 27 19.58 -6.94 -1.24
N SER A 28 19.83 -5.84 -0.53
CA SER A 28 20.99 -4.99 -0.70
C SER A 28 21.56 -4.65 0.68
N PRO A 29 22.89 -4.76 0.87
CA PRO A 29 23.52 -4.46 2.16
C PRO A 29 23.39 -2.99 2.59
N LYS A 30 22.95 -2.10 1.69
CA LYS A 30 22.68 -0.69 1.99
C LYS A 30 21.25 -0.42 2.43
N LEU A 31 20.38 -1.44 2.44
CA LEU A 31 18.97 -1.25 2.72
C LEU A 31 18.70 -1.14 4.23
N SER A 32 18.10 -0.03 4.65
CA SER A 32 17.54 0.11 5.99
C SER A 32 16.10 -0.41 6.03
N LEU A 33 15.79 -1.22 7.05
CA LEU A 33 14.43 -1.68 7.32
C LEU A 33 13.48 -0.50 7.58
N GLU A 34 13.96 0.55 8.24
CA GLU A 34 13.19 1.76 8.54
C GLU A 34 12.74 2.44 7.24
N ARG A 35 13.63 2.49 6.23
CA ARG A 35 13.32 3.05 4.91
C ARG A 35 12.27 2.23 4.17
N LEU A 36 12.27 0.91 4.34
CA LEU A 36 11.27 0.03 3.74
C LEU A 36 9.88 0.25 4.36
N ILE A 37 9.82 0.39 5.69
CA ILE A 37 8.58 0.69 6.41
C ILE A 37 8.05 2.09 6.04
N ASP A 38 8.93 3.10 6.05
CA ASP A 38 8.57 4.48 5.69
C ASP A 38 8.05 4.58 4.24
N THR A 39 8.67 3.83 3.32
CA THR A 39 8.20 3.76 1.92
C THR A 39 6.82 3.12 1.84
N ALA A 40 6.59 2.01 2.54
CA ALA A 40 5.29 1.35 2.55
C ALA A 40 4.18 2.24 3.14
N ASP A 41 4.48 3.00 4.20
CA ASP A 41 3.51 3.92 4.80
C ASP A 41 3.18 5.11 3.88
N LYS A 42 4.19 5.65 3.18
CA LYS A 42 3.96 6.68 2.14
C LYS A 42 3.05 6.17 1.02
N LEU A 43 3.27 4.94 0.55
CA LEU A 43 2.42 4.32 -0.48
C LEU A 43 1.01 4.07 0.06
N LEU A 44 0.86 3.71 1.33
CA LEU A 44 -0.44 3.57 1.97
C LEU A 44 -1.18 4.91 2.03
N TYR A 45 -0.47 5.98 2.36
CA TYR A 45 -1.02 7.33 2.36
C TYR A 45 -1.44 7.76 0.96
N GLN A 46 -0.62 7.47 -0.06
CA GLN A 46 -0.95 7.72 -1.46
C GLN A 46 -2.19 6.93 -1.92
N ALA A 47 -2.31 5.66 -1.51
CA ALA A 47 -3.48 4.83 -1.78
C ALA A 47 -4.75 5.45 -1.18
N LYS A 48 -4.66 5.96 0.06
CA LYS A 48 -5.77 6.67 0.72
C LYS A 48 -6.11 7.98 0.00
N ALA A 49 -5.11 8.78 -0.36
CA ALA A 49 -5.30 10.09 -0.98
C ALA A 49 -5.86 10.03 -2.41
N SER A 50 -5.48 9.01 -3.18
CA SER A 50 -5.89 8.89 -4.58
C SER A 50 -7.29 8.30 -4.80
N GLY A 51 -8.03 8.02 -3.72
CA GLY A 51 -9.44 7.60 -3.78
C GLY A 51 -9.79 6.35 -2.95
N ARG A 52 -8.86 5.88 -2.09
CA ARG A 52 -9.02 4.67 -1.25
C ARG A 52 -9.31 3.41 -2.10
N ASN A 53 -9.56 2.29 -1.42
CA ASN A 53 -9.86 0.97 -2.00
C ASN A 53 -8.89 0.54 -3.11
N ARG A 54 -7.59 0.73 -2.89
CA ARG A 54 -6.56 0.43 -3.88
C ARG A 54 -5.24 0.04 -3.24
N ILE A 55 -4.40 -0.56 -4.05
CA ILE A 55 -3.04 -0.94 -3.71
C ILE A 55 -2.11 0.00 -4.47
N VAL A 56 -1.12 0.56 -3.79
CA VAL A 56 0.00 1.25 -4.45
C VAL A 56 1.26 0.50 -4.05
N SER A 57 2.06 0.12 -5.04
CA SER A 57 3.28 -0.66 -4.85
C SER A 57 4.50 -0.01 -5.47
N ALA A 58 5.66 -0.21 -4.87
CA ALA A 58 6.94 0.20 -5.42
C ALA A 58 8.04 -0.80 -5.09
N GLU A 59 9.05 -0.85 -5.96
CA GLU A 59 10.28 -1.60 -5.78
C GLU A 59 11.39 -0.65 -5.35
N LEU A 60 12.06 -0.97 -4.25
CA LEU A 60 13.31 -0.33 -3.83
C LEU A 60 14.49 -1.04 -4.49
N ASN A 61 15.19 -0.34 -5.38
CA ASN A 61 16.43 -0.80 -5.98
C ASN A 61 17.58 0.08 -5.49
N GLY A 62 18.18 -0.31 -4.36
CA GLY A 62 19.19 0.49 -3.68
C GLY A 62 18.60 1.79 -3.12
N ASP A 63 18.82 2.90 -3.83
CA ASP A 63 18.31 4.24 -3.46
C ASP A 63 17.14 4.71 -4.32
N GLU A 64 16.85 4.03 -5.42
CA GLU A 64 15.77 4.40 -6.35
C GLU A 64 14.46 3.69 -5.98
N ILE A 65 13.37 4.43 -6.06
CA ILE A 65 12.01 3.92 -5.90
C ILE A 65 11.41 3.79 -7.30
N ILE A 66 11.15 2.56 -7.73
CA ILE A 66 10.50 2.27 -9.00
C ILE A 66 9.05 1.95 -8.71
N GLN A 67 8.13 2.80 -9.15
CA GLN A 67 6.72 2.56 -8.92
C GLN A 67 6.23 1.39 -9.77
N ILE A 68 5.63 0.39 -9.12
CA ILE A 68 5.11 -0.79 -9.80
C ILE A 68 3.67 -0.46 -10.22
N PRO A 69 3.30 -0.66 -11.50
CA PRO A 69 1.92 -0.47 -11.93
C PRO A 69 0.98 -1.43 -11.19
N SER A 70 -0.17 -0.89 -10.79
CA SER A 70 -1.25 -1.59 -10.05
C SER A 70 -2.15 -2.40 -10.98
#